data_AF-A0AAD9J3F8-F1
#
_entry.id   AF-A0AAD9J3F8-F1
#
_cell.length_a   1.000
_cell.length_b   1.000
_cell.length_c   1.000
_cell.angle_alpha   90.00
_cell.angle_beta   90.00
_cell.angle_gamma   90.00
#
_symmetry.space_group_name_H-M   'P 1'
#
loop_
_entity.id
_entity.type
_entity.pdbx_description
1 polymer ?
#
loop_
_entity_poly.entity_id
_entity_poly.type
_entity_poly.pdbx_seq_one_letter_code
_entity_poly.pdbx_strand_id
1 'polypeptide(L)'
;MEKTPVDDECCSKTQTKYWAWKKYKSTGSYEDYEKYVRKRNASQNLSNKLRRKFEKLIVKEAKTRPKSFWTYVKNQTKSREGLSPLMTERGDMTSTDTGRHKS
;
A
#
# COMPACT_ATOMS: atom_id res chain seq x y z
N MET A 1 8.24 -9.11 17.22
CA MET A 1 8.21 -7.65 16.98
C MET A 1 7.14 -7.09 17.87
N GLU A 2 7.51 -6.30 18.88
CA GLU A 2 6.51 -5.54 19.66
C GLU A 2 5.75 -4.62 18.70
N LYS A 3 4.42 -4.69 18.73
CA LYS A 3 3.58 -3.73 18.01
C LYS A 3 3.78 -2.38 18.69
N THR A 4 4.20 -1.37 17.95
CA THR A 4 4.30 -0.04 18.55
C THR A 4 2.89 0.52 18.70
N PRO A 5 2.56 1.27 19.76
CA PRO A 5 1.22 1.85 19.98
C PRO A 5 0.70 2.70 18.79
N VAL A 6 1.62 3.14 17.95
CA VAL A 6 1.40 3.95 16.76
C VAL A 6 0.78 3.14 15.61
N ASP A 7 1.08 1.84 15.55
CA ASP A 7 0.58 0.93 14.51
C ASP A 7 -0.89 0.56 14.74
N ASP A 8 -1.33 0.51 16.00
CA ASP A 8 -2.70 0.18 16.39
C ASP A 8 -3.68 1.31 16.06
N GLU A 9 -3.29 2.58 16.23
CA GLU A 9 -4.14 3.73 15.85
C GLU A 9 -4.38 3.76 14.33
N CYS A 10 -3.35 3.44 13.54
CA CYS A 10 -3.47 3.40 12.07
C CYS A 10 -4.38 2.26 11.60
N CYS A 11 -4.27 1.09 12.23
CA CYS A 11 -5.16 -0.05 11.98
C CYS A 11 -6.62 0.31 12.31
N SER A 12 -6.86 0.93 13.47
CA SER A 12 -8.20 1.38 13.88
C SER A 12 -8.81 2.39 12.90
N LYS A 13 -8.07 3.41 12.46
CA LYS A 13 -8.56 4.36 11.45
C LYS A 13 -8.81 3.72 10.09
N THR A 14 -8.00 2.74 9.71
CA THR A 14 -8.23 1.97 8.47
C THR A 14 -9.49 1.13 8.56
N GLN A 15 -9.74 0.52 9.72
CA GLN A 15 -10.94 -0.29 9.97
C GLN A 15 -12.21 0.57 9.97
N THR A 16 -12.18 1.74 10.62
CA THR A 16 -13.33 2.66 10.64
C THR A 16 -13.65 3.22 9.25
N LYS A 17 -12.63 3.52 8.43
CA LYS A 17 -12.80 3.85 7.00
C LYS A 17 -13.49 2.71 6.25
N TYR A 18 -13.06 1.47 6.44
CA TYR A 18 -13.64 0.30 5.78
C TYR A 18 -15.12 0.10 6.13
N TRP A 19 -15.47 0.19 7.41
CA TRP A 19 -16.87 0.08 7.83
C TRP A 19 -17.74 1.22 7.30
N ALA A 20 -17.22 2.45 7.26
CA ALA A 20 -17.95 3.57 6.67
C ALA A 20 -18.17 3.40 5.16
N TRP A 21 -17.19 2.85 4.44
CA TRP A 21 -17.35 2.51 3.04
C TRP A 21 -18.42 1.44 2.82
N LYS A 22 -18.37 0.35 3.60
CA LYS A 22 -19.40 -0.69 3.57
C LYS A 22 -20.79 -0.14 3.83
N LYS A 23 -20.92 0.74 4.83
CA LYS A 23 -22.18 1.40 5.16
C LYS A 23 -22.69 2.22 3.98
N TYR A 24 -21.88 3.13 3.44
CA TYR A 24 -22.25 3.92 2.26
C TYR A 24 -22.66 3.04 1.08
N LYS A 25 -21.95 1.93 0.82
CA LYS A 25 -22.31 0.98 -0.25
C LYS A 25 -23.65 0.28 -0.02
N SER A 26 -24.10 0.14 1.23
CA SER A 26 -25.40 -0.45 1.56
C SER A 26 -26.55 0.56 1.53
N THR A 27 -26.34 1.78 2.03
CA THR A 27 -27.40 2.80 2.12
C THR A 27 -27.51 3.67 0.87
N GLY A 28 -26.41 3.92 0.15
CA GLY A 28 -26.36 4.85 -0.99
C GLY A 28 -26.56 6.32 -0.61
N SER A 29 -26.67 6.63 0.69
CA SER A 29 -26.93 7.99 1.19
C SER A 29 -25.69 8.88 1.09
N TYR A 30 -25.90 10.13 0.69
CA TYR A 30 -24.85 11.15 0.63
C TYR A 30 -24.25 11.44 2.03
N GLU A 31 -25.04 11.38 3.10
CA GLU A 31 -24.52 11.59 4.46
C GLU A 31 -23.50 10.52 4.87
N ASP A 32 -23.75 9.27 4.49
CA ASP A 32 -22.82 8.17 4.76
C ASP A 32 -21.55 8.29 3.89
N TYR A 33 -21.67 8.84 2.68
CA TYR A 33 -20.53 9.21 1.85
C TYR A 33 -19.65 10.26 2.53
N GLU A 34 -20.23 11.35 3.04
CA GLU A 34 -19.46 12.38 3.75
C GLU A 34 -18.73 11.81 4.97
N LYS A 35 -19.39 10.95 5.75
CA LYS A 35 -18.78 10.25 6.89
C LYS A 35 -17.60 9.38 6.44
N TYR A 36 -17.73 8.68 5.31
CA TYR A 36 -16.63 7.94 4.70
C TYR A 36 -15.48 8.86 4.29
N VAL A 37 -15.75 9.98 3.61
CA VAL A 37 -14.71 10.93 3.15
C VAL A 37 -13.90 11.47 4.33
N ARG A 38 -14.57 11.88 5.41
CA ARG A 38 -13.88 12.34 6.65
C ARG A 38 -12.95 11.25 7.21
N LYS A 39 -13.44 10.01 7.32
CA LYS A 39 -12.65 8.87 7.83
C LYS A 39 -11.50 8.48 6.89
N ARG A 40 -11.72 8.52 5.58
CA ARG A 40 -10.68 8.29 4.55
C ARG A 40 -9.55 9.29 4.73
N ASN A 41 -9.86 10.58 4.78
CA ASN A 41 -8.86 11.64 4.92
C ASN A 41 -8.11 11.53 6.25
N ALA A 42 -8.81 11.21 7.35
CA ALA A 42 -8.17 10.98 8.65
C ALA A 42 -7.17 9.82 8.61
N SER A 43 -7.53 8.70 7.98
CA SER A 43 -6.62 7.55 7.81
C SER A 43 -5.41 7.90 6.93
N GLN A 44 -5.63 8.58 5.80
CA GLN A 44 -4.57 8.95 4.86
C GLN A 44 -3.57 9.92 5.50
N ASN A 45 -4.07 10.92 6.22
CA ASN A 45 -3.24 11.90 6.92
C ASN A 45 -2.38 11.24 8.00
N LEU A 46 -2.94 10.29 8.75
CA LEU A 46 -2.18 9.53 9.74
C LEU A 46 -1.10 8.67 9.05
N SER A 47 -1.45 7.87 8.04
CA SER A 47 -0.47 7.04 7.31
C SER A 47 0.68 7.88 6.73
N ASN A 48 0.37 9.04 6.14
CA ASN A 48 1.39 9.97 5.63
C ASN A 48 2.29 10.53 6.74
N LYS A 49 1.71 10.88 7.90
CA LYS A 49 2.47 11.35 9.07
C LYS A 49 3.42 10.26 9.57
N LEU A 50 2.94 9.03 9.67
CA LEU A 50 3.73 7.88 10.14
C LEU A 50 4.86 7.55 9.19
N ARG A 51 4.58 7.51 7.87
CA ARG A 51 5.59 7.32 6.84
C ARG A 51 6.71 8.36 6.94
N ARG A 52 6.36 9.65 7.01
CA ARG A 52 7.35 10.74 7.16
C ARG A 52 8.15 10.61 8.46
N LYS A 53 7.52 10.22 9.58
CA LYS A 53 8.21 10.02 10.85
C LYS A 53 9.24 8.88 10.74
N PHE A 54 8.85 7.77 10.13
CA PHE A 54 9.73 6.63 9.87
C PHE A 54 10.90 7.00 8.94
N GLU A 55 10.63 7.70 7.84
CA GLU A 55 11.67 8.20 6.93
C GLU A 55 12.66 9.12 7.65
N LYS A 56 12.17 10.04 8.50
CA LYS A 56 13.03 10.90 9.32
C LYS A 56 13.92 10.11 10.27
N LEU A 57 13.42 9.02 10.86
CA LEU A 57 14.22 8.16 11.74
C LEU A 57 15.32 7.44 10.95
N ILE A 58 14.99 6.89 9.78
CA ILE A 58 15.96 6.25 8.88
C ILE A 58 17.06 7.22 8.48
N VAL A 59 16.71 8.45 8.11
CA VAL A 59 17.68 9.48 7.70
C VAL A 59 18.58 9.89 8.86
N LYS A 60 18.03 10.08 10.06
CA LYS A 60 18.82 10.38 11.26
C LYS A 60 19.84 9.29 11.56
N GLU A 61 19.44 8.03 11.41
CA GLU A 61 20.29 6.86 11.65
C GLU A 61 21.12 6.46 10.42
N ALA A 62 21.08 7.20 9.30
CA ALA A 62 21.73 6.77 8.06
C ALA A 62 23.27 6.64 8.21
N LYS A 63 23.89 7.49 9.05
CA LYS A 63 25.33 7.44 9.32
C LYS A 63 25.71 6.34 10.32
N THR A 64 24.84 6.04 11.29
CA THR A 64 25.13 5.06 12.36
C THR A 64 24.67 3.65 12.00
N ARG A 65 23.60 3.52 11.20
CA ARG A 65 22.97 2.27 10.77
C ARG A 65 22.68 2.31 9.26
N PRO A 66 23.70 2.36 8.40
CA PRO A 66 23.50 2.48 6.94
C PRO A 66 22.67 1.34 6.32
N LYS A 67 22.65 0.15 6.94
CA LYS A 67 21.85 -0.99 6.48
C LYS A 67 20.34 -0.69 6.45
N SER A 68 19.79 0.05 7.43
CA SER A 68 18.36 0.36 7.47
C SER A 68 17.98 1.31 6.33
N PHE A 69 18.84 2.30 6.04
CA PHE A 69 18.72 3.22 4.93
C PHE A 69 18.71 2.48 3.58
N TRP A 70 19.73 1.66 3.31
CA TRP A 70 19.81 0.92 2.06
C TRP A 70 18.70 -0.13 1.90
N THR A 71 18.23 -0.72 3.00
CA THR A 71 17.06 -1.62 2.97
C THR A 71 15.79 -0.87 2.56
N TYR A 72 15.58 0.34 3.10
CA TYR A 72 14.47 1.20 2.70
C TYR A 72 14.57 1.57 1.22
N VAL A 73 15.73 2.05 0.74
CA VAL A 73 15.96 2.40 -0.67
C VAL A 73 15.72 1.20 -1.59
N LYS A 74 16.26 0.04 -1.25
CA LYS A 74 16.05 -1.22 -1.99
C LYS A 74 14.56 -1.55 -2.10
N ASN A 75 13.80 -1.39 -1.01
CA ASN A 75 12.36 -1.67 -1.03
C ASN A 75 11.56 -0.68 -1.87
N GLN A 76 11.97 0.60 -1.96
CA GLN A 76 11.32 1.59 -2.83
C GLN A 76 11.66 1.41 -4.31
N THR A 77 12.85 0.89 -4.61
CA THR A 77 13.38 0.72 -5.98
C THR A 77 13.07 -0.64 -6.58
N LYS A 78 12.44 -1.57 -5.83
CA LYS A 78 11.94 -2.83 -6.36
C LYS A 78 10.93 -2.57 -7.47
N SER A 79 11.37 -2.70 -8.72
CA SER A 79 10.50 -2.86 -9.87
C SER A 79 9.86 -4.25 -9.79
N ARG A 80 8.57 -4.35 -10.14
CA ARG A 80 7.90 -5.64 -10.28
C ARG A 80 8.49 -6.35 -11.50
N GLU A 81 9.36 -7.32 -11.27
CA GLU A 81 9.92 -8.22 -12.30
C GLU A 81 8.88 -9.24 -12.78
N GLY A 82 7.71 -8.77 -13.18
CA GLY A 82 6.74 -9.59 -13.90
C GLY A 82 6.64 -9.04 -15.31
N LEU A 83 7.17 -9.76 -16.29
CA LEU A 83 6.79 -9.54 -17.68
C LEU A 83 5.25 -9.51 -17.73
N SER A 84 4.68 -8.53 -18.42
CA SER A 84 3.23 -8.55 -18.68
C SER A 84 2.87 -9.88 -19.34
N PRO A 85 1.77 -10.55 -18.95
CA PRO A 85 1.39 -11.81 -19.56
C PRO A 85 1.30 -11.65 -21.08
N LEU A 86 1.97 -12.54 -21.81
CA LEU A 86 1.93 -12.56 -23.27
C LEU A 86 0.72 -13.38 -23.70
N MET A 87 -0.02 -12.85 -24.67
CA MET A 87 -1.18 -13.53 -25.25
C MET A 87 -0.69 -14.64 -26.18
N THR A 88 -1.11 -15.87 -25.91
CA THR A 88 -0.84 -17.01 -26.78
C THR A 88 -1.80 -17.05 -27.97
N GLU A 89 -1.48 -17.83 -29.00
CA GLU A 89 -2.31 -18.02 -30.20
C GLU A 89 -3.74 -18.49 -29.90
N ARG A 90 -3.96 -19.13 -28.73
CA ARG A 90 -5.27 -19.59 -28.26
C ARG A 90 -6.09 -18.53 -27.52
N GLY A 91 -5.54 -17.32 -27.36
CA GLY A 91 -6.14 -16.22 -26.60
C GLY A 91 -5.87 -16.27 -25.10
N ASP A 92 -5.09 -17.25 -24.61
CA ASP A 92 -4.75 -17.40 -23.19
C ASP A 92 -3.54 -16.55 -22.80
N MET A 93 -3.59 -15.94 -21.61
CA MET A 93 -2.51 -15.13 -21.05
C MET A 93 -1.48 -16.02 -20.35
N THR A 94 -0.23 -16.05 -20.84
CA THR A 94 0.84 -16.84 -20.24
C THR A 94 1.94 -15.95 -19.68
N SER A 95 2.50 -16.34 -18.53
CA SER A 95 3.60 -15.61 -17.86
C SER A 95 4.93 -16.38 -17.92
N THR A 96 4.98 -17.45 -18.74
CA THR A 96 6.11 -18.38 -18.87
C THR A 96 6.61 -18.42 -20.31
N ASP A 97 7.93 -18.42 -20.49
CA ASP A 97 8.63 -18.34 -21.80
C ASP A 97 8.37 -19.54 -22.74
N THR A 98 7.72 -20.61 -22.25
CA THR A 98 7.42 -21.82 -23.02
C THR A 98 6.33 -21.65 -24.08
N GLY A 99 5.66 -20.49 -24.14
CA GLY A 99 4.54 -20.20 -25.05
C GLY A 99 4.81 -19.14 -26.11
N ARG A 100 6.07 -18.79 -26.38
CA ARG A 100 6.41 -17.80 -27.43
C ARG A 100 6.04 -18.32 -28.82
N HIS A 101 5.18 -17.60 -29.53
CA HIS A 101 4.98 -17.73 -30.98
C HIS A 101 6.33 -17.51 -31.67
N LYS A 102 6.86 -18.55 -32.32
CA LYS A 102 8.00 -18.41 -33.22
C LYS A 102 7.43 -18.06 -34.59
N SER A 103 7.60 -16.79 -35.00
CA SER A 103 7.40 -16.37 -36.39
C SER A 103 8.39 -17.04 -37.33
#